data_AF-A0A3A8J7S9-F1
#
_entry.id   AF-A0A3A8J7S9-F1
#
_cell.length_a   1.000
_cell.length_b   1.000
_cell.length_c   1.000
_cell.angle_alpha   90.00
_cell.angle_beta   90.00
_cell.angle_gamma   90.00
#
_symmetry.space_group_name_H-M   'P 1'
#
loop_
_entity.id
_entity.type
_entity.pdbx_description
1 polymer ?
#
loop_
_entity_poly.entity_id
_entity_poly.type
_entity_poly.pdbx_seq_one_letter_code
_entity_poly.pdbx_strand_id
1 'polypeptide(L)'
;MTLLGDGKLESVTTETLGGFLEGTRLFGRVWTEGPIVVGRYTRARMPNGEELDVCLSLSLEGDGLPKLPGSKPGAALVQANDGATFQWD
;
A
#
# COMPACT_ATOMS: atom_id res chain seq x y z
N MET A 1 -12.36 0.99 7.96
CA MET A 1 -12.55 0.37 6.64
C MET A 1 -12.18 1.40 5.58
N THR A 2 -11.50 0.96 4.53
CA THR A 2 -11.06 1.80 3.41
C THR A 2 -11.58 1.21 2.11
N LEU A 3 -12.07 2.06 1.20
CA LEU A 3 -12.43 1.68 -0.16
C LEU A 3 -11.23 1.96 -1.08
N LEU A 4 -10.70 0.90 -1.69
CA LEU A 4 -9.63 0.97 -2.69
C LEU A 4 -10.25 0.75 -4.07
N GLY A 5 -9.97 1.64 -5.02
CA GLY A 5 -10.28 1.44 -6.42
C GLY A 5 -9.03 1.04 -7.20
N ASP A 6 -9.19 0.30 -8.29
CA ASP A 6 -8.07 -0.04 -9.17
C ASP A 6 -7.33 1.19 -9.68
N GLY A 7 -6.01 1.07 -9.75
CA GLY A 7 -5.16 2.12 -10.31
C GLY A 7 -4.26 2.76 -9.26
N LYS A 8 -4.19 4.09 -9.25
CA LYS A 8 -3.19 4.83 -8.47
C LYS A 8 -3.38 4.60 -6.96
N LEU A 9 -2.30 4.27 -6.27
CA LEU A 9 -2.24 4.09 -4.84
C LEU A 9 -1.32 5.15 -4.22
N GLU A 10 -1.81 5.82 -3.18
CA GLU A 10 -1.01 6.69 -2.33
C GLU A 10 -1.20 6.30 -0.88
N SER A 11 -0.13 6.36 -0.10
CA SER A 11 -0.17 6.11 1.34
C SER A 11 0.81 7.01 2.06
N VAL A 12 0.60 7.17 3.36
CA VAL A 12 1.49 7.94 4.25
C VAL A 12 1.84 7.04 5.42
N THR A 13 3.12 6.95 5.75
CA THR A 13 3.55 6.25 6.96
C THR A 13 3.07 7.01 8.19
N THR A 14 2.43 6.30 9.12
CA THR A 14 1.96 6.86 10.41
C THR A 14 2.95 6.65 11.55
N GLU A 15 4.04 5.94 11.27
CA GLU A 15 5.15 5.68 12.18
C GLU A 15 6.43 5.50 11.36
N THR A 16 7.57 5.39 12.04
CA THR A 16 8.85 5.10 11.36
C THR A 16 8.93 3.61 11.03
N LEU A 17 9.09 3.29 9.75
CA LEU A 17 9.15 1.92 9.23
C LEU A 17 10.51 1.70 8.56
N GLY A 18 11.47 1.13 9.29
CA GLY A 18 12.83 0.95 8.82
C GLY A 18 13.49 2.29 8.45
N GLY A 19 13.86 2.47 7.18
CA GLY A 19 14.43 3.71 6.66
C GLY A 19 13.43 4.81 6.32
N PHE A 20 12.12 4.54 6.38
CA PHE A 20 11.08 5.51 6.05
C PHE A 20 10.56 6.18 7.31
N LEU A 21 10.81 7.48 7.43
CA LEU A 21 10.34 8.30 8.56
C LEU A 21 8.82 8.39 8.55
N GLU A 22 8.22 8.65 9.72
CA GLU A 22 6.81 9.05 9.82
C GLU A 22 6.51 10.22 8.86
N GLY A 23 5.38 10.17 8.17
CA GLY A 23 4.99 11.18 7.18
C GLY A 23 5.58 10.95 5.78
N THR A 24 6.35 9.89 5.55
CA THR A 24 6.80 9.49 4.21
C THR A 24 5.60 9.15 3.34
N ARG A 25 5.54 9.74 2.13
CA ARG A 25 4.51 9.44 1.14
C ARG A 25 4.96 8.32 0.21
N LEU A 26 4.16 7.28 0.07
CA LEU A 26 4.41 6.17 -0.85
C LEU A 26 3.45 6.28 -2.04
N PHE A 27 3.99 6.09 -3.25
CA PHE A 27 3.25 6.16 -4.51
C PHE A 27 3.36 4.86 -5.27
N GLY A 28 2.24 4.39 -5.79
CA GLY A 28 2.16 3.07 -6.41
C GLY A 28 0.90 2.82 -7.21
N ARG A 29 0.62 1.54 -7.41
CA ARG A 29 -0.59 1.03 -8.05
C ARG A 29 -1.21 -0.08 -7.20
N VAL A 30 -2.53 -0.17 -7.22
CA VAL A 30 -3.32 -1.24 -6.60
C VAL A 30 -4.16 -1.96 -7.65
N TRP A 31 -4.37 -3.26 -7.42
CA TRP A 31 -5.20 -4.15 -8.21
C TRP A 31 -6.14 -4.91 -7.27
N THR A 32 -7.43 -4.87 -7.60
CA THR A 32 -8.54 -5.33 -6.77
C THR A 32 -9.41 -6.35 -7.49
N GLU A 33 -9.09 -6.76 -8.72
CA GLU A 33 -9.87 -7.78 -9.45
C GLU A 33 -9.67 -9.20 -8.90
N GLY A 34 -8.48 -9.52 -8.39
CA GLY A 34 -8.11 -10.85 -7.89
C GLY A 34 -8.81 -11.27 -6.59
N PRO A 35 -8.55 -12.48 -6.05
CA PRO A 35 -9.17 -12.93 -4.79
C PRO A 35 -8.75 -12.08 -3.58
N ILE A 36 -7.57 -11.49 -3.63
CA ILE A 36 -6.98 -10.57 -2.64
C ILE A 36 -6.67 -9.23 -3.32
N VAL A 37 -6.53 -8.18 -2.54
CA VAL A 37 -5.99 -6.90 -3.02
C VAL A 37 -4.47 -7.00 -3.03
N VAL A 38 -3.87 -6.62 -4.15
CA VAL A 38 -2.42 -6.51 -4.28
C VAL A 38 -2.09 -5.07 -4.64
N GLY A 39 -1.02 -4.54 -4.09
CA GLY A 39 -0.50 -3.23 -4.47
C GLY A 39 1.01 -3.23 -4.48
N ARG A 40 1.60 -2.32 -5.26
CA ARG A 40 3.05 -2.11 -5.29
C ARG A 40 3.36 -0.63 -5.31
N TYR A 41 4.22 -0.21 -4.41
CA TYR A 41 4.79 1.13 -4.39
C TYR A 41 6.14 1.10 -5.12
N THR A 42 6.35 2.09 -5.97
CA THR A 42 7.57 2.24 -6.76
C THR A 42 8.33 3.50 -6.41
N ARG A 43 7.72 4.43 -5.67
CA ARG A 43 8.37 5.67 -5.24
C ARG A 43 7.96 6.04 -3.82
N ALA A 44 8.94 6.49 -3.05
CA ALA A 44 8.74 7.12 -1.75
C ALA A 44 9.19 8.59 -1.80
N ARG A 45 8.52 9.45 -1.03
CA ARG A 45 8.94 10.83 -0.78
C ARG A 45 9.01 11.06 0.73
N MET A 46 10.22 11.25 1.22
CA MET A 46 10.52 11.50 2.62
C MET A 46 10.00 12.89 3.06
N PRO A 47 9.79 13.14 4.35
CA PRO A 47 9.32 14.45 4.85
C PRO A 47 10.24 15.63 4.51
N ASN A 48 11.55 15.38 4.36
CA ASN A 48 12.54 16.36 3.92
C ASN A 48 12.47 16.67 2.41
N GLY A 49 11.60 15.99 1.65
CA GLY A 49 11.42 16.15 0.21
C GLY A 49 12.26 15.21 -0.67
N GLU A 50 13.15 14.41 -0.08
CA GLU A 50 13.93 13.40 -0.80
C GLU A 50 13.03 12.35 -1.44
N GLU A 51 13.28 12.01 -2.70
CA GLU A 51 12.56 10.96 -3.42
C GLU A 51 13.45 9.73 -3.63
N LEU A 52 12.89 8.55 -3.35
CA LEU A 52 13.56 7.26 -3.48
C LEU A 52 12.74 6.35 -4.38
N ASP A 53 13.39 5.63 -5.29
CA ASP A 53 12.80 4.49 -5.96
C ASP A 53 12.75 3.32 -4.97
N VAL A 54 11.61 2.63 -4.90
CA VAL A 54 11.37 1.57 -3.92
C VAL A 54 10.69 0.37 -4.56
N CYS A 55 10.72 -0.75 -3.86
CA CYS A 55 10.05 -1.98 -4.27
C CYS A 55 9.24 -2.54 -3.09
N LEU A 56 8.09 -1.92 -2.80
CA LEU A 56 7.28 -2.27 -1.64
C LEU A 56 5.96 -2.89 -2.07
N SER A 57 5.53 -3.94 -1.39
CA SER A 57 4.23 -4.57 -1.64
C SER A 57 3.22 -4.12 -0.59
N LEU A 58 1.98 -3.88 -1.01
CA LEU A 58 0.85 -3.80 -0.10
C LEU A 58 0.45 -5.23 0.27
N SER A 59 0.70 -5.60 1.52
CA SER A 59 0.46 -6.96 2.01
C SER A 59 0.32 -7.01 3.52
N LEU A 60 -0.62 -7.82 3.97
CA LEU A 60 -0.73 -8.28 5.35
C LEU A 60 0.00 -9.61 5.45
N GLU A 61 1.06 -9.68 6.27
CA GLU A 61 1.83 -10.91 6.52
C GLU A 61 2.39 -11.62 5.27
N GLY A 62 2.52 -10.90 4.14
CA GLY A 62 3.04 -11.43 2.88
C GLY A 62 2.00 -11.89 1.86
N ASP A 63 0.72 -11.96 2.23
CA ASP A 63 -0.35 -12.59 1.42
C ASP A 63 -1.36 -11.59 0.81
N GLY A 64 -0.90 -10.37 0.49
CA GLY A 64 -1.77 -9.27 0.02
C GLY A 64 -2.78 -8.82 1.09
N LEU A 65 -3.81 -8.07 0.72
CA LEU A 65 -4.87 -7.69 1.68
C LEU A 65 -6.16 -8.48 1.42
N PRO A 66 -6.79 -9.05 2.47
CA PRO A 66 -8.08 -9.70 2.33
C PRO A 66 -9.17 -8.66 2.01
N LYS A 67 -10.12 -9.05 1.15
CA LYS A 67 -11.29 -8.24 0.86
C LYS A 67 -12.37 -8.46 1.92
N LEU A 68 -12.96 -7.37 2.39
CA LEU A 68 -14.15 -7.41 3.23
C LEU A 68 -15.41 -7.69 2.39
N PRO A 69 -16.45 -8.29 2.99
CA PRO A 69 -17.76 -8.45 2.34
C PRO A 69 -18.30 -7.12 1.79
N GLY A 70 -18.91 -7.17 0.61
CA GLY A 70 -19.44 -5.97 -0.07
C GLY A 70 -18.49 -5.32 -1.09
N SER A 71 -17.28 -5.86 -1.25
CA SER A 71 -16.38 -5.51 -2.36
C SER A 71 -17.01 -5.79 -3.73
N LYS A 72 -16.64 -5.00 -4.75
CA LYS A 72 -17.17 -5.08 -6.13
C LYS A 72 -16.03 -5.24 -7.14
N PRO A 73 -16.30 -5.65 -8.39
CA PRO A 73 -15.28 -5.60 -9.44
C PRO A 73 -14.66 -4.20 -9.56
N GLY A 74 -13.33 -4.12 -9.58
CA GLY A 74 -12.57 -2.86 -9.63
C GLY A 74 -12.56 -2.03 -8.33
N ALA A 75 -13.17 -2.51 -7.24
CA ALA A 75 -13.17 -1.81 -5.95
C ALA A 75 -13.25 -2.77 -4.75
N ALA A 76 -12.28 -2.68 -3.83
CA ALA A 76 -12.22 -3.52 -2.64
C ALA A 76 -12.41 -2.72 -1.35
N LEU A 77 -13.15 -3.29 -0.41
CA LEU A 77 -13.18 -2.85 0.98
C LEU A 77 -12.09 -3.60 1.75
N VAL A 78 -11.23 -2.89 2.47
CA VAL A 78 -10.14 -3.46 3.30
C VAL A 78 -10.13 -2.85 4.70
N GLN A 79 -9.43 -3.46 5.67
CA GLN A 79 -9.19 -2.79 6.95
C GLN A 79 -8.15 -1.67 6.76
N ALA A 80 -8.33 -0.55 7.48
CA ALA A 80 -7.51 0.64 7.26
C ALA A 80 -6.05 0.49 7.73
N ASN A 81 -5.78 -0.50 8.58
CA ASN A 81 -4.46 -0.76 9.17
C ASN A 81 -3.74 -1.94 8.50
N ASP A 82 -4.32 -2.51 7.44
CA ASP A 82 -3.69 -3.60 6.69
C ASP A 82 -2.54 -3.02 5.85
N GLY A 83 -1.31 -3.37 6.23
CA GLY A 83 -0.11 -2.58 5.95
C GLY A 83 0.62 -2.88 4.63
N ALA A 84 1.79 -2.26 4.50
CA ALA A 84 2.78 -2.52 3.45
C ALA A 84 3.92 -3.39 4.00
N THR A 85 4.40 -4.35 3.23
CA THR A 85 5.60 -5.13 3.55
C THR A 85 6.79 -4.58 2.77
N PHE A 86 7.89 -4.37 3.48
CA PHE A 86 9.16 -3.92 2.93
C PHE A 86 10.00 -5.14 2.52
N GLN A 87 10.35 -5.22 1.24
CA GLN A 87 11.36 -6.16 0.75
C GLN A 87 12.59 -5.34 0.38
N TRP A 88 13.70 -5.61 1.05
CA TRP A 88 15.04 -5.22 0.58
C TRP A 88 15.61 -6.41 -0.18
N ASP A 89 16.25 -6.14 -1.32
CA ASP A 89 17.07 -7.14 -2.02
C ASP A 89 18.36 -7.41 -1.22
#